data_AF-A0A662VFK0-F1
#
_entry.id   AF-A0A662VFK0-F1
#
_cell.length_a   1.000
_cell.length_b   1.000
_cell.length_c   1.000
_cell.angle_alpha   90.00
_cell.angle_beta   90.00
_cell.angle_gamma   90.00
#
_symmetry.space_group_name_H-M   'P 1'
#
loop_
_entity.id
_entity.type
_entity.pdbx_description
1 polymer ?
#
loop_
_entity_poly.entity_id
_entity_poly.type
_entity_poly.pdbx_seq_one_letter_code
_entity_poly.pdbx_strand_id
1 'polypeptide(L)'
;MTLLPVEKILYSTKALGLILLLLTISIAYIVYDFTQTSIMYGTIVAAILLGYIAYYSRVHHSPKEVLAVTTLTTISIIVGLIIGIALNGYKSFAAALYASTLSISILILLYLISRLYR
;
A
#
# COMPACT_ATOMS: atom_id res chain seq x y z
N MET A 1 6.92 19.45 19.38
CA MET A 1 8.19 19.11 18.72
C MET A 1 8.23 19.86 17.39
N THR A 2 9.13 20.82 17.22
CA THR A 2 9.28 21.56 15.96
C THR A 2 10.02 20.69 14.96
N LEU A 3 9.29 20.17 13.97
CA LEU A 3 9.87 19.37 12.89
C LEU A 3 10.89 20.20 12.10
N LEU A 4 12.06 19.62 11.84
CA LEU A 4 13.08 20.22 10.98
C LEU A 4 12.51 20.45 9.56
N PRO A 5 13.05 21.38 8.75
CA PRO A 5 12.53 21.68 7.41
C PRO A 5 12.46 20.44 6.50
N VAL A 6 13.41 19.54 6.66
CA VAL A 6 13.49 18.25 5.95
C VAL A 6 12.35 17.32 6.37
N GLU A 7 12.05 17.27 7.66
CA GLU A 7 10.92 16.51 8.20
C GLU A 7 9.58 17.07 7.70
N LYS A 8 9.43 18.39 7.58
CA LYS A 8 8.20 18.99 7.01
C LYS A 8 7.93 18.57 5.57
N ILE A 9 8.97 18.39 4.75
CA ILE A 9 8.83 17.92 3.37
C ILE A 9 8.52 16.42 3.36
N LEU A 10 9.28 15.65 4.13
CA LEU A 10 9.11 14.21 4.28
C LEU A 10 7.78 13.81 4.90
N TYR A 11 7.10 14.68 5.65
CA TYR A 11 5.78 14.40 6.25
C TYR A 11 4.67 15.27 5.66
N SER A 12 4.86 15.75 4.42
CA SER A 12 3.81 16.46 3.71
C SER A 12 2.83 15.48 3.05
N THR A 13 1.57 15.90 2.88
CA THR A 13 0.55 15.15 2.12
C THR A 13 1.01 14.84 0.69
N LYS A 14 1.88 15.67 0.11
CA LYS A 14 2.48 15.46 -1.22
C LYS A 14 3.44 14.26 -1.21
N ALA A 15 4.28 14.14 -0.18
CA ALA A 15 5.16 13.00 0.00
C ALA A 15 4.37 11.70 0.22
N LEU A 16 3.32 11.75 1.05
CA LEU A 16 2.40 10.61 1.23
C LEU A 16 1.80 10.15 -0.11
N GLY A 17 1.31 11.08 -0.93
CA GLY A 17 0.76 10.77 -2.26
C GLY A 17 1.77 10.09 -3.17
N LEU A 18 3.03 10.56 -3.18
CA LEU A 18 4.11 9.92 -3.93
C LEU A 18 4.40 8.50 -3.43
N ILE A 19 4.43 8.29 -2.11
CA ILE A 19 4.67 6.98 -1.51
C ILE A 19 3.53 6.00 -1.83
N LEU A 20 2.27 6.45 -1.79
CA LEU A 20 1.12 5.65 -2.19
C LEU A 20 1.17 5.27 -3.68
N LEU A 21 1.62 6.19 -4.54
CA LEU A 21 1.83 5.90 -5.96
C LEU A 21 2.94 4.86 -6.17
N LEU A 22 4.09 5.01 -5.48
CA LEU A 22 5.19 4.03 -5.54
C LEU A 22 4.75 2.66 -5.01
N LEU A 23 3.91 2.63 -3.98
CA LEU A 23 3.34 1.39 -3.46
C LEU A 23 2.46 0.72 -4.52
N THR A 24 1.59 1.49 -5.17
CA THR A 24 0.72 1.01 -6.26
C THR A 24 1.55 0.39 -7.39
N ILE A 25 2.60 1.09 -7.85
CA ILE A 25 3.50 0.61 -8.91
C ILE A 25 4.23 -0.66 -8.47
N SER A 26 4.74 -0.70 -7.24
CA SER A 26 5.46 -1.86 -6.71
C SER A 26 4.58 -3.10 -6.67
N ILE A 27 3.35 -2.96 -6.18
CA ILE A 27 2.37 -4.06 -6.14
C ILE A 27 1.96 -4.49 -7.55
N ALA A 28 1.74 -3.55 -8.46
CA ALA A 28 1.43 -3.85 -9.85
C ALA A 28 2.56 -4.63 -10.53
N TYR A 29 3.81 -4.26 -10.28
CA TYR A 29 4.98 -4.94 -10.83
C TYR A 29 5.12 -6.39 -10.34
N ILE A 30 4.91 -6.64 -9.03
CA ILE A 30 4.91 -8.00 -8.47
C ILE A 30 3.96 -8.92 -9.23
N VAL A 31 2.75 -8.43 -9.50
CA VAL A 31 1.70 -9.22 -10.17
C VAL A 31 1.90 -9.28 -11.69
N TYR A 32 2.44 -8.23 -12.29
CA TYR A 32 2.73 -8.17 -13.73
C TYR A 32 3.79 -9.19 -14.14
N ASP A 33 4.94 -9.20 -13.46
CA ASP A 33 6.06 -10.10 -13.80
C ASP A 33 5.90 -11.49 -13.14
N PHE A 34 5.42 -11.51 -11.89
CA PHE A 34 5.11 -12.70 -11.10
C PHE A 34 6.18 -13.80 -11.09
N THR A 35 7.45 -13.40 -11.10
CA THR A 35 8.58 -14.29 -10.83
C THR A 35 8.95 -14.27 -9.35
N GLN A 36 9.68 -15.29 -8.88
CA GLN A 36 10.16 -15.34 -7.48
C GLN A 36 10.99 -14.09 -7.12
N THR A 37 11.84 -13.63 -8.04
CA THR A 37 12.69 -12.45 -7.87
C THR A 37 11.85 -11.19 -7.67
N SER A 38 10.83 -10.99 -8.51
CA SER A 38 9.92 -9.84 -8.44
C SER A 38 9.05 -9.86 -7.18
N ILE A 39 8.58 -11.04 -6.77
CA ILE A 39 7.87 -11.20 -5.49
C ILE A 39 8.80 -10.81 -4.34
N MET A 40 10.00 -11.38 -4.26
CA MET A 40 10.92 -11.14 -3.14
C MET A 40 11.32 -9.67 -3.01
N TYR A 41 11.85 -9.07 -4.07
CA TYR A 41 12.30 -7.68 -4.02
C TYR A 41 11.14 -6.69 -3.95
N GLY A 42 10.04 -6.98 -4.66
CA GLY A 42 8.83 -6.16 -4.60
C GLY A 42 8.22 -6.14 -3.20
N THR A 43 8.19 -7.28 -2.50
CA THR A 43 7.73 -7.35 -1.11
C THR A 43 8.62 -6.54 -0.17
N ILE A 44 9.94 -6.58 -0.34
CA ILE A 44 10.87 -5.75 0.46
C ILE A 44 10.57 -4.26 0.25
N VAL A 45 10.42 -3.81 -1.00
CA VAL A 45 10.09 -2.41 -1.31
C VAL A 45 8.72 -2.04 -0.72
N ALA A 46 7.70 -2.89 -0.90
CA ALA A 46 6.38 -2.66 -0.35
C ALA A 46 6.40 -2.55 1.19
N ALA A 47 7.19 -3.38 1.88
CA ALA A 47 7.35 -3.31 3.32
C ALA A 47 7.99 -1.99 3.79
N ILE A 48 8.99 -1.49 3.07
CA ILE A 48 9.62 -0.19 3.36
C ILE A 48 8.60 0.95 3.18
N LEU A 49 7.85 0.95 2.09
CA LEU A 49 6.83 1.97 1.81
C LEU A 49 5.70 1.93 2.85
N LEU A 50 5.24 0.75 3.23
CA LEU A 50 4.26 0.57 4.30
C LEU A 50 4.80 1.03 5.66
N GLY A 51 6.09 0.78 5.95
CA GLY A 51 6.76 1.26 7.14
C GLY A 51 6.77 2.79 7.22
N TYR A 52 7.04 3.46 6.11
CA TYR A 52 6.92 4.92 6.02
C TYR A 52 5.47 5.39 6.28
N ILE A 53 4.47 4.75 5.66
CA ILE A 53 3.05 5.13 5.84
C ILE A 53 2.63 4.95 7.30
N ALA A 54 3.00 3.83 7.93
CA ALA A 54 2.72 3.57 9.34
C ALA A 54 3.37 4.63 10.25
N TYR A 55 4.60 5.04 9.94
CA TYR A 55 5.28 6.11 10.66
C TYR A 55 4.57 7.46 10.45
N TYR A 56 4.20 7.82 9.22
CA TYR A 56 3.43 9.03 8.90
C TYR A 56 2.12 9.09 9.72
N SER A 57 1.36 7.98 9.74
CA SER A 57 0.12 7.87 10.51
C SER A 57 0.33 8.04 12.01
N ARG A 58 1.42 7.50 12.56
CA ARG A 58 1.78 7.67 13.97
C ARG A 58 2.04 9.14 14.32
N VAL A 59 2.73 9.87 13.45
CA VAL A 59 3.09 11.28 13.69
C VAL A 59 1.87 12.20 13.65
N HIS A 60 0.89 11.91 12.79
CA HIS A 60 -0.27 12.80 12.60
C HIS A 60 -1.37 12.65 13.65
N HIS A 61 -1.28 11.68 14.58
CA HIS A 61 -2.07 11.43 15.81
C HIS A 61 -3.61 11.43 15.74
N SER A 62 -4.24 12.05 14.74
CA SER A 62 -5.69 12.15 14.58
C SER A 62 -6.26 10.80 14.14
N PRO A 63 -7.18 10.19 14.90
CA PRO A 63 -7.78 8.90 14.54
C PRO A 63 -8.45 8.92 13.16
N LYS A 64 -9.04 10.06 12.78
CA LYS A 64 -9.67 10.25 11.46
C LYS A 64 -8.64 10.22 10.34
N GLU A 65 -7.48 10.83 10.54
CA GLU A 65 -6.41 10.85 9.54
C GLU A 65 -5.75 9.48 9.40
N VAL A 66 -5.52 8.78 10.51
CA VAL A 66 -5.03 7.40 10.50
C VAL A 66 -5.98 6.49 9.71
N LEU A 67 -7.29 6.60 9.92
CA LEU A 67 -8.29 5.82 9.19
C LEU A 67 -8.29 6.17 7.69
N ALA A 68 -8.18 7.45 7.34
CA ALA A 68 -8.10 7.90 5.95
C ALA A 68 -6.85 7.38 5.25
N VAL A 69 -5.68 7.49 5.89
CA VAL A 69 -4.41 6.98 5.35
C VAL A 69 -4.44 5.46 5.19
N THR A 70 -5.00 4.73 6.16
CA THR A 70 -5.17 3.28 6.08
C THR A 70 -6.07 2.90 4.90
N THR A 71 -7.19 3.61 4.73
CA THR A 71 -8.12 3.37 3.61
C THR A 71 -7.46 3.66 2.26
N LEU A 72 -6.75 4.78 2.13
CA LEU A 72 -6.01 5.13 0.90
C LEU A 72 -4.92 4.12 0.58
N THR A 73 -4.24 3.60 1.59
CA THR A 73 -3.22 2.54 1.45
C THR A 73 -3.85 1.25 0.93
N THR A 74 -4.98 0.84 1.51
CA THR A 74 -5.77 -0.30 1.04
C THR A 74 -6.19 -0.14 -0.42
N ILE A 75 -6.75 1.01 -0.79
CA ILE A 75 -7.15 1.31 -2.17
C ILE A 75 -5.93 1.23 -3.10
N SER A 76 -4.80 1.80 -2.71
CA SER A 76 -3.56 1.80 -3.51
C SER A 76 -3.06 0.38 -3.78
N ILE A 77 -3.09 -0.51 -2.76
CA ILE A 77 -2.71 -1.91 -2.94
C ILE A 77 -3.69 -2.63 -3.88
N ILE A 78 -5.00 -2.49 -3.67
CA ILE A 78 -6.03 -3.15 -4.51
C ILE A 78 -5.92 -2.68 -5.96
N VAL A 79 -5.78 -1.38 -6.18
CA VAL A 79 -5.59 -0.81 -7.52
C VAL A 79 -4.31 -1.35 -8.15
N GLY A 80 -3.20 -1.43 -7.40
CA GLY A 80 -1.95 -2.03 -7.87
C GLY A 80 -2.14 -3.49 -8.31
N LEU A 81 -2.84 -4.30 -7.50
CA LEU A 81 -3.15 -5.70 -7.82
C LEU A 81 -3.97 -5.81 -9.13
N ILE A 82 -5.00 -4.98 -9.29
CA ILE A 82 -5.84 -4.96 -10.51
C ILE A 82 -5.01 -4.56 -11.74
N ILE A 83 -4.22 -3.47 -11.64
CA ILE A 83 -3.34 -3.02 -12.72
C ILE A 83 -2.37 -4.14 -13.11
N GLY A 84 -1.74 -4.77 -12.14
CA GLY A 84 -0.78 -5.86 -12.39
C GLY A 84 -1.42 -7.04 -13.12
N ILE A 85 -2.63 -7.47 -12.71
CA ILE A 85 -3.37 -8.53 -13.43
C ILE A 85 -3.69 -8.09 -14.87
N ALA A 86 -4.22 -6.88 -15.04
CA ALA A 86 -4.62 -6.37 -16.35
C ALA A 86 -3.42 -6.29 -17.31
N LEU A 87 -2.27 -5.80 -16.82
CA LEU A 87 -1.03 -5.72 -17.60
C LEU A 87 -0.40 -7.09 -17.86
N ASN A 88 -0.53 -8.05 -16.94
CA ASN A 88 -0.11 -9.44 -17.18
C ASN A 88 -0.93 -10.09 -18.30
N GLY A 89 -2.10 -9.52 -18.63
CA GLY A 89 -3.03 -10.07 -19.62
C GLY A 89 -3.69 -11.36 -19.15
N TYR A 90 -3.86 -11.52 -17.82
CA TYR A 90 -4.49 -12.69 -17.21
C TYR A 90 -3.81 -14.04 -17.54
N LYS A 91 -2.53 -14.01 -17.89
CA LYS A 91 -1.79 -15.20 -18.35
C LYS A 91 -1.43 -16.15 -17.20
N SER A 92 -1.25 -15.61 -15.98
CA SER A 92 -0.89 -16.39 -14.80
C SER A 92 -2.08 -16.57 -13.86
N PHE A 93 -2.60 -17.81 -13.78
CA PHE A 93 -3.61 -18.18 -12.80
C PHE A 93 -3.12 -17.99 -11.35
N ALA A 94 -1.84 -18.26 -11.09
CA ALA A 94 -1.24 -18.06 -9.78
C ALA A 94 -1.19 -16.58 -9.38
N ALA A 95 -0.91 -15.67 -10.34
CA ALA A 95 -0.94 -14.23 -10.09
C ALA A 95 -2.37 -13.73 -9.77
N ALA A 96 -3.37 -14.26 -10.48
CA ALA A 96 -4.78 -13.96 -10.22
C ALA A 96 -5.25 -14.46 -8.84
N LEU A 97 -4.86 -15.68 -8.44
CA LEU A 97 -5.13 -16.21 -7.10
C LEU A 97 -4.42 -15.39 -6.01
N TYR A 98 -3.16 -15.02 -6.22
CA TYR A 98 -2.41 -14.16 -5.30
C TYR A 98 -3.10 -12.81 -5.09
N ALA A 99 -3.46 -12.14 -6.19
CA ALA A 99 -4.10 -10.84 -6.14
C ALA A 99 -5.51 -10.87 -5.51
N SER A 100 -6.32 -11.88 -5.83
CA SER A 100 -7.65 -12.04 -5.22
C SER A 100 -7.56 -12.34 -3.72
N THR A 101 -6.66 -13.24 -3.32
CA THR A 101 -6.44 -13.58 -1.91
C THR A 101 -6.01 -12.37 -1.10
N LEU A 102 -5.01 -11.62 -1.59
CA LEU A 102 -4.55 -10.40 -0.91
C LEU A 102 -5.64 -9.32 -0.84
N SER A 103 -6.40 -9.13 -1.92
CA SER A 103 -7.50 -8.15 -1.91
C SER A 103 -8.53 -8.48 -0.84
N ILE A 104 -8.93 -9.76 -0.72
CA ILE A 104 -9.86 -10.23 0.31
C ILE A 104 -9.26 -10.02 1.71
N SER A 105 -8.02 -10.44 1.93
CA SER A 105 -7.35 -10.28 3.24
C SER A 105 -7.28 -8.82 3.68
N ILE A 106 -6.95 -7.91 2.76
CA ILE A 106 -6.86 -6.48 3.07
C ILE A 106 -8.24 -5.88 3.35
N LEU A 107 -9.28 -6.27 2.62
CA LEU A 107 -10.65 -5.81 2.88
C LEU A 107 -11.15 -6.29 4.26
N ILE A 108 -10.84 -7.52 4.64
CA ILE A 108 -11.14 -8.04 5.99
C ILE A 108 -10.41 -7.24 7.06
N LEU A 109 -9.11 -6.96 6.86
CA LEU A 109 -8.34 -6.14 7.80
C LEU A 109 -8.90 -4.73 7.93
N LEU A 110 -9.25 -4.08 6.81
CA LEU A 110 -9.85 -2.75 6.83
C LEU A 110 -11.19 -2.75 7.57
N TYR A 111 -12.03 -3.77 7.35
CA TYR A 111 -13.28 -3.94 8.06
C TYR A 111 -13.07 -4.07 9.58
N LEU A 112 -12.16 -4.95 10.01
CA LEU A 112 -11.84 -5.15 11.41
C LEU A 112 -11.30 -3.87 12.06
N ILE A 113 -10.40 -3.15 11.37
CA ILE A 113 -9.86 -1.88 11.85
C ILE A 113 -10.96 -0.83 11.98
N SER A 114 -11.86 -0.71 10.99
CA SER A 114 -12.96 0.25 11.05
C SER A 114 -13.89 0.05 12.26
N ARG A 115 -14.02 -1.20 12.74
CA ARG A 115 -14.79 -1.50 13.97
C ARG A 115 -14.10 -1.03 15.25
N LEU A 116 -12.77 -0.94 15.27
CA LEU A 116 -12.00 -0.47 16.42
C LEU A 116 -12.04 1.06 16.60
N TYR A 117 -12.34 1.79 15.52
CA TYR A 117 -12.42 3.26 15.50
C TYR A 117 -13.87 3.80 15.53
N ARG A 118 -14.86 2.93 15.81
CA ARG A 118 -16.25 3.31 16.14
C ARG A 118 -16.38 3.56 17.64
#